data_AF-A0A931VF46-F1
#
_entry.id   AF-A0A931VF46-F1
#
_cell.length_a   1.000
_cell.length_b   1.000
_cell.length_c   1.000
_cell.angle_alpha   90.00
_cell.angle_beta   90.00
_cell.angle_gamma   90.00
#
_symmetry.space_group_name_H-M   'P 1'
#
loop_
_entity.id
_entity.type
_entity.pdbx_description
1 polymer ?
#
loop_
_entity_poly.entity_id
_entity_poly.type
_entity_poly.pdbx_seq_one_letter_code
_entity_poly.pdbx_strand_id
1 'polypeptide(L)'
;MNILSRNAKNRCRWMLYFEKYKNSRLTCRHFGISPSTFYHWKRKYNPENLQSLEDTASRRPKNLRRAKWNFQTLILIQRLLENRPHSKNKAIQVFLAKQGVQLSASTMTRVMKQYRNYQQQLG
;
A
#
# COMPACT_ATOMS: atom_id res chain seq x y z
N MET A 1 5.55 15.73 24.67
CA MET A 1 4.99 16.69 23.70
C MET A 1 4.44 15.91 22.52
N ASN A 2 3.13 15.92 22.29
CA ASN A 2 2.56 15.21 21.13
C ASN A 2 2.84 15.99 19.85
N ILE A 3 3.82 15.51 19.08
CA ILE A 3 4.19 16.10 17.80
C ILE A 3 3.14 15.66 16.77
N LEU A 4 2.22 16.57 16.43
CA LEU A 4 1.27 16.35 15.33
C LEU A 4 2.00 16.13 14.01
N SER A 5 1.45 15.25 13.17
CA SER A 5 1.91 15.05 11.79
C SER A 5 1.79 16.33 10.97
N ARG A 6 2.56 16.43 9.88
CA ARG A 6 2.49 17.59 8.96
C ARG A 6 1.08 17.80 8.41
N ASN A 7 0.36 16.71 8.13
CA ASN A 7 -1.01 16.75 7.64
C ASN A 7 -1.99 17.25 8.71
N ALA A 8 -1.87 16.75 9.95
CA ALA A 8 -2.69 17.21 11.07
C ALA A 8 -2.47 18.71 11.34
N LYS A 9 -1.21 19.16 11.36
CA LYS A 9 -0.88 20.59 11.48
C LYS A 9 -1.51 21.44 10.38
N ASN A 10 -1.50 20.95 9.13
CA ASN A 10 -2.13 21.67 8.02
C ASN A 10 -3.65 21.75 8.20
N ARG A 11 -4.30 20.66 8.62
CA ARG A 11 -5.74 20.65 8.94
C ARG A 11 -6.09 21.59 10.09
N CYS A 12 -5.23 21.70 11.12
CA CYS A 12 -5.41 22.69 12.18
C CYS A 12 -5.45 24.11 11.60
N ARG A 13 -4.55 24.44 10.66
CA ARG A 13 -4.57 25.75 9.97
C ARG A 13 -5.87 25.98 9.21
N TRP A 14 -6.44 24.94 8.58
CA TRP A 14 -7.75 25.05 7.92
C TRP A 14 -8.84 25.43 8.91
N MET A 15 -8.86 24.79 10.08
CA MET A 15 -9.86 25.05 11.12
C MET A 15 -9.69 26.45 11.70
N LEU A 16 -8.47 26.86 12.05
CA LEU A 16 -8.19 28.21 12.56
C LEU A 16 -8.58 29.31 11.56
N TYR A 17 -8.27 29.12 10.28
CA TYR A 17 -8.66 30.07 9.23
C TYR A 17 -10.18 30.11 9.05
N PHE A 18 -10.84 28.95 9.08
CA PHE A 18 -12.30 28.89 9.05
C PHE A 18 -12.93 29.57 10.28
N GLU A 19 -12.36 29.39 11.47
CA GLU A 19 -12.83 30.06 12.68
C GLU A 19 -12.72 31.59 12.57
N LYS A 20 -11.64 32.09 11.95
CA LYS A 20 -11.45 33.53 11.73
C LYS A 20 -12.46 34.15 10.75
N TYR A 21 -12.74 33.47 9.63
CA TYR A 21 -13.54 34.06 8.53
C TYR A 21 -14.95 33.49 8.40
N LYS A 22 -15.27 32.41 9.12
CA LYS A 22 -16.54 31.65 9.09
C LYS A 22 -17.06 31.30 7.69
N ASN A 23 -16.18 31.25 6.69
CA ASN A 23 -16.49 30.99 5.29
C ASN A 23 -15.72 29.78 4.76
N SER A 24 -16.42 28.65 4.60
CA SER A 24 -15.80 27.39 4.17
C SER A 24 -15.27 27.44 2.74
N ARG A 25 -15.94 28.15 1.82
CA ARG A 25 -15.50 28.28 0.41
C ARG A 25 -14.23 29.11 0.32
N LEU A 26 -14.12 30.18 1.10
CA LEU A 26 -12.90 30.99 1.21
C LEU A 26 -11.74 30.15 1.76
N THR A 27 -11.97 29.41 2.85
CA THR A 27 -10.97 28.49 3.41
C THR A 27 -10.52 27.46 2.37
N CYS A 28 -11.44 26.86 1.62
CA CYS A 28 -11.14 25.89 0.58
C CYS A 28 -10.23 26.49 -0.52
N ARG A 29 -10.55 27.70 -0.98
CA ARG A 29 -9.74 28.42 -1.97
C ARG A 29 -8.35 28.75 -1.42
N HIS A 30 -8.25 29.22 -0.19
CA HIS A 30 -6.99 29.60 0.45
C HIS A 30 -6.01 28.42 0.58
N PHE A 31 -6.51 27.22 0.92
CA PHE A 31 -5.67 26.04 1.12
C PHE A 31 -5.64 25.07 -0.08
N GLY A 32 -6.34 25.37 -1.18
CA GLY A 32 -6.41 24.50 -2.35
C GLY A 32 -7.07 23.15 -2.07
N ILE A 33 -8.10 23.10 -1.22
CA ILE A 33 -8.79 21.86 -0.84
C ILE A 33 -10.23 21.82 -1.36
N SER A 34 -10.74 20.62 -1.62
CA SER A 34 -12.14 20.45 -1.98
C SER A 34 -13.08 20.68 -0.78
N PRO A 35 -14.31 21.20 -0.99
CA PRO A 35 -15.30 21.34 0.07
C PRO A 35 -15.60 20.02 0.79
N SER A 36 -15.67 18.91 0.06
CA SER A 36 -15.90 17.58 0.64
C SER A 36 -14.79 17.19 1.62
N THR A 37 -13.54 17.49 1.28
CA THR A 37 -12.39 17.27 2.16
C THR A 37 -12.46 18.16 3.40
N PHE A 38 -12.78 19.44 3.22
CA PHE A 38 -12.95 20.36 4.34
C PHE A 38 -14.03 19.89 5.32
N TYR A 39 -15.24 19.58 4.84
CA TYR A 39 -16.34 19.13 5.70
C TYR A 39 -16.07 17.77 6.33
N HIS A 40 -15.33 16.86 5.67
CA HIS A 40 -14.88 15.62 6.29
C HIS A 40 -14.06 15.89 7.55
N TRP A 41 -13.06 16.79 7.47
CA TRP A 41 -12.20 17.12 8.59
C TRP A 41 -12.86 18.04 9.61
N LYS A 42 -13.74 18.95 9.18
CA LYS A 42 -14.51 19.80 10.08
C LYS A 42 -15.39 18.96 11.03
N ARG A 43 -16.01 17.89 10.54
CA ARG A 43 -16.80 16.97 11.38
C ARG A 43 -15.96 16.24 12.43
N LYS A 44 -14.67 16.04 12.17
CA LYS A 44 -13.75 15.39 13.13
C LYS A 44 -13.12 16.38 14.09
N TYR A 45 -13.02 17.65 13.72
CA TYR A 45 -12.31 18.66 14.49
C TYR A 45 -12.89 18.81 15.90
N ASN A 46 -12.06 18.52 16.88
CA ASN A 46 -12.30 18.85 18.28
C ASN A 46 -11.23 19.86 18.75
N PRO A 47 -11.59 21.11 19.11
CA PRO A 47 -10.64 22.11 19.60
C PRO A 47 -9.84 21.65 20.83
N GLU A 48 -10.46 20.85 21.70
CA GLU A 48 -9.85 20.30 22.93
C GLU A 48 -8.91 19.12 22.62
N ASN A 49 -9.01 18.53 21.42
CA ASN A 49 -8.21 17.39 21.01
C ASN A 49 -7.79 17.48 19.54
N LEU A 50 -6.63 18.09 19.29
CA LEU A 50 -6.07 18.25 17.95
C LEU A 50 -5.64 16.92 17.29
N GLN A 51 -5.50 15.82 18.06
CA GLN A 51 -5.23 14.50 17.49
C GLN A 51 -6.41 13.98 16.66
N SER A 52 -7.61 14.55 16.84
CA SER A 52 -8.78 14.29 15.99
C SER A 52 -8.53 14.61 14.50
N LEU A 53 -7.53 15.44 14.20
CA LEU A 53 -7.10 15.79 12.84
C LEU A 53 -5.96 14.91 12.31
N GLU A 54 -5.53 13.90 13.06
CA GLU A 54 -4.61 12.89 12.57
C GLU A 54 -5.29 11.92 11.58
N ASP A 55 -4.49 11.35 10.69
CA ASP A 55 -4.95 10.25 9.86
C ASP A 55 -5.19 9.02 10.77
N THR A 56 -6.46 8.69 11.02
CA THR A 56 -6.85 7.65 11.99
C THR A 56 -6.55 6.22 11.54
N ALA A 57 -6.38 5.99 10.24
CA ALA A 57 -6.16 4.66 9.69
C ALA A 57 -5.29 4.69 8.45
N SER A 58 -4.50 3.64 8.27
CA SER A 58 -3.83 3.38 6.99
C SER A 58 -4.87 3.32 5.87
N ARG A 59 -4.61 4.04 4.78
CA ARG A 59 -5.41 3.95 3.54
C ARG A 59 -5.18 2.63 2.80
N ARG A 60 -4.25 1.80 3.28
CA ARG A 60 -3.96 0.50 2.72
C ARG A 60 -5.16 -0.43 2.97
N PRO A 61 -5.72 -1.07 1.93
CA PRO A 61 -6.77 -2.05 2.11
C PRO A 61 -6.35 -3.12 3.11
N LYS A 62 -7.27 -3.48 4.03
CA LYS A 62 -7.03 -4.55 5.01
C LYS A 62 -6.76 -5.89 4.32
N ASN A 63 -7.47 -6.14 3.22
CA ASN A 63 -7.34 -7.35 2.42
C ASN A 63 -6.64 -7.04 1.10
N LEU A 64 -5.34 -7.26 1.06
CA LEU A 64 -4.61 -7.27 -0.20
C LEU A 64 -4.83 -8.60 -0.91
N ARG A 65 -4.89 -8.55 -2.25
CA ARG A 65 -4.88 -9.74 -3.08
C ARG A 65 -3.63 -10.55 -2.78
N ARG A 66 -3.81 -11.74 -2.21
CA ARG A 66 -2.73 -12.69 -2.01
C ARG A 66 -2.35 -13.30 -3.34
N ALA A 67 -1.07 -13.65 -3.47
CA ALA A 67 -0.58 -14.49 -4.54
C ALA A 67 -1.46 -15.74 -4.70
N LYS A 68 -1.88 -16.07 -5.93
CA LYS A 68 -2.68 -17.27 -6.21
C LYS A 68 -1.85 -18.54 -6.39
N TRP A 69 -0.52 -18.46 -6.39
CA TRP A 69 0.33 -19.62 -6.61
C TRP A 69 0.44 -20.46 -5.33
N ASN A 70 0.39 -21.79 -5.49
CA ASN A 70 0.47 -22.75 -4.41
C ASN A 70 1.93 -22.88 -3.92
N PHE A 71 2.14 -23.27 -2.66
CA PHE A 71 3.45 -23.64 -2.11
C PHE A 71 4.17 -24.69 -2.97
N GLN A 72 3.41 -25.60 -3.57
CA GLN A 72 3.91 -26.58 -4.55
C GLN A 72 4.68 -25.93 -5.72
N THR A 73 4.24 -24.76 -6.19
CA THR A 73 4.93 -24.02 -7.26
C THR A 73 6.33 -23.59 -6.82
N LEU A 74 6.50 -23.15 -5.57
CA LEU A 74 7.81 -22.76 -5.04
C LEU A 74 8.74 -23.96 -4.87
N ILE A 75 8.23 -25.11 -4.41
CA ILE A 75 9.00 -26.35 -4.31
C ILE A 75 9.53 -26.78 -5.69
N LEU A 76 8.66 -26.76 -6.71
CA LEU A 76 9.05 -27.11 -8.08
C LEU A 76 10.11 -26.17 -8.64
N ILE A 77 9.99 -24.86 -8.37
CA ILE A 77 11.00 -23.86 -8.75
C ILE A 77 12.32 -24.14 -8.03
N GLN A 78 12.29 -24.40 -6.73
CA GLN A 78 13.48 -24.71 -5.95
C GLN A 78 14.21 -25.94 -6.50
N ARG A 79 13.50 -27.06 -6.68
CA ARG A 79 14.07 -28.29 -7.25
C ARG A 79 14.69 -28.07 -8.62
N LEU A 80 14.05 -27.26 -9.47
CA LEU A 80 14.60 -26.94 -10.78
C LEU A 80 15.88 -26.11 -10.66
N LEU A 81 15.92 -25.12 -9.78
CA LEU A 81 17.06 -24.21 -9.62
C LEU A 81 18.24 -24.87 -8.90
N GLU A 82 18.01 -25.83 -8.01
CA GLU A 82 19.07 -26.68 -7.43
C GLU A 82 19.83 -27.46 -8.52
N ASN A 83 19.12 -27.95 -9.53
CA ASN A 83 19.72 -28.67 -10.66
C ASN A 83 20.23 -27.74 -11.77
N ARG A 84 19.59 -26.58 -11.96
CA ARG A 84 19.85 -25.63 -13.06
C ARG A 84 19.73 -24.17 -12.58
N PRO A 85 20.74 -23.64 -11.88
CA PRO A 85 20.67 -22.34 -11.21
C PRO A 85 20.38 -21.15 -12.13
N HIS A 86 20.85 -21.17 -13.38
CA HIS A 86 20.72 -20.06 -14.33
C HIS A 86 19.50 -20.16 -15.27
N SER A 87 18.50 -20.96 -14.89
CA SER A 87 17.29 -21.14 -15.69
C SER A 87 16.53 -19.83 -15.88
N LYS A 88 16.30 -19.44 -17.14
CA LYS A 88 15.49 -18.25 -17.49
C LYS A 88 14.02 -18.49 -17.14
N ASN A 89 13.26 -17.44 -16.81
CA ASN A 89 11.84 -17.53 -16.45
C ASN A 89 11.00 -18.34 -17.44
N LYS A 90 11.26 -18.25 -18.75
CA LYS A 90 10.56 -19.03 -19.78
C LYS A 90 10.82 -20.54 -19.64
N ALA A 91 12.05 -20.94 -19.32
CA ALA A 91 12.39 -22.34 -19.10
C ALA A 91 11.71 -22.89 -17.84
N ILE A 92 11.69 -22.08 -16.76
CA ILE A 92 11.00 -22.43 -15.52
C ILE A 92 9.49 -22.57 -15.75
N GLN A 93 8.89 -21.64 -16.51
CA GLN A 93 7.47 -21.67 -16.86
C GLN A 93 7.12 -22.93 -17.66
N VAL A 94 7.93 -23.30 -18.66
CA VAL A 94 7.74 -24.54 -19.44
C VAL A 94 7.86 -25.78 -18.54
N PHE A 95 8.82 -25.78 -17.62
CA PHE A 95 8.96 -26.88 -16.65
C PHE A 95 7.72 -27.00 -15.75
N LEU A 96 7.24 -25.89 -15.19
CA LEU A 96 6.04 -25.86 -14.35
C LEU A 96 4.80 -26.33 -15.12
N ALA A 97 4.65 -25.93 -16.38
CA ALA A 97 3.56 -26.37 -17.24
C ALA A 97 3.55 -27.89 -17.43
N LYS A 98 4.71 -28.53 -17.57
CA LYS A 98 4.85 -30.00 -17.63
C LYS A 98 4.47 -30.69 -16.32
N GLN A 99 4.53 -29.98 -15.19
CA GLN A 99 4.11 -30.45 -13.87
C GLN A 99 2.64 -30.07 -13.54
N GLY A 100 1.87 -29.62 -14.53
CA GLY A 100 0.46 -29.23 -14.37
C GLY A 100 0.24 -27.81 -13.84
N VAL A 101 1.29 -27.01 -13.66
CA VAL A 101 1.19 -25.64 -13.14
C VAL A 101 1.29 -24.63 -14.28
N GLN A 102 0.14 -24.11 -14.72
CA GLN A 102 0.05 -23.10 -15.76
C GLN A 102 0.12 -21.69 -15.18
N LEU A 103 1.14 -20.92 -15.55
CA LEU A 103 1.33 -19.52 -15.13
C LEU A 103 1.45 -18.61 -16.34
N SER A 104 0.85 -17.42 -16.28
CA SER A 104 1.15 -16.36 -17.25
C SER A 104 2.56 -15.81 -17.04
N ALA A 105 3.15 -15.18 -18.06
CA ALA A 105 4.48 -14.55 -17.95
C ALA A 105 4.55 -13.51 -16.82
N SER A 106 3.48 -12.72 -16.64
CA SER A 106 3.38 -11.74 -15.55
C SER A 106 3.29 -12.40 -14.17
N THR A 107 2.62 -13.54 -14.05
CA THR A 107 2.55 -14.31 -12.80
C THR A 107 3.91 -14.95 -12.50
N MET A 108 4.59 -15.52 -13.50
CA MET A 108 5.94 -16.08 -13.36
C MET A 108 6.93 -15.06 -12.81
N THR A 109 6.93 -13.83 -13.35
CA THR A 109 7.80 -12.76 -12.86
C THR A 109 7.52 -12.40 -11.39
N ARG A 110 6.23 -12.35 -10.99
CA ARG A 110 5.83 -12.09 -9.59
C ARG A 110 6.25 -13.22 -8.66
N VAL A 111 6.08 -14.47 -9.09
CA VAL A 111 6.52 -15.67 -8.36
C VAL A 111 8.03 -15.65 -8.14
N MET A 112 8.82 -15.38 -9.18
CA MET A 112 10.29 -15.32 -9.07
C MET A 112 10.77 -14.20 -8.15
N LYS A 113 10.13 -13.02 -8.21
CA LYS A 113 10.44 -11.93 -7.28
C LYS A 113 10.19 -12.37 -5.83
N GLN A 114 9.08 -13.03 -5.58
CA GLN A 114 8.74 -13.54 -4.25
C GLN A 114 9.72 -14.64 -3.80
N TYR A 115 10.07 -15.57 -4.68
CA TYR A 115 11.04 -16.63 -4.39
C TYR A 115 12.40 -16.06 -3.98
N ARG A 116 12.91 -15.05 -4.70
CA ARG A 116 14.17 -14.36 -4.34
C ARG A 116 14.10 -13.67 -2.99
N ASN A 117 12.99 -13.00 -2.69
CA ASN A 117 12.79 -12.38 -1.37
C ASN A 117 12.80 -13.43 -0.24
N TYR A 118 12.20 -14.61 -0.46
CA TYR A 118 12.25 -15.71 0.50
C TYR A 118 13.67 -16.25 0.71
N GLN A 119 14.43 -16.43 -0.36
CA GLN A 119 15.82 -16.89 -0.27
C GLN A 119 16.71 -15.90 0.50
N GLN A 120 16.51 -14.59 0.31
CA GLN A 120 17.24 -13.53 1.05
C GLN A 120 16.90 -13.47 2.55
N GLN A 121 15.76 -14.02 2.98
CA GLN A 121 15.37 -14.05 4.40
C GLN A 121 15.89 -15.29 5.13
N LEU A 122 16.31 -16.32 4.39
CA LEU A 122 16.80 -17.60 4.92
C LEU A 122 18.33 -17.70 4.98
N GLY A 123 19.04 -16.78 4.33
CA GLY A 123 20.50 -16.63 4.42
C GLY A 123 20.85 -15.43 5.29
#